data_AF-A0AA96NZ62-F1
#
_entry.id   AF-A0AA96NZ62-F1
#
_cell.length_a   1.000
_cell.length_b   1.000
_cell.length_c   1.000
_cell.angle_alpha   90.00
_cell.angle_beta   90.00
_cell.angle_gamma   90.00
#
_symmetry.space_group_name_H-M   'P 1'
#
loop_
_entity.id
_entity.type
_entity.pdbx_description
1 polymer ?
#
loop_
_entity_poly.entity_id
_entity_poly.type
_entity_poly.pdbx_seq_one_letter_code
_entity_poly.pdbx_strand_id
1 'polypeptide(L)'
;MMNTTDLRRRNLRQWIADKYGGQQTRFAEAIAINQGELSALLKNKSFGEKKARKIEQAAQMPAMWLDQEHATTQPDHQERRTMPHISSIPEILADIKAGKMVIITDAEDRENEGDLLMAAQFVTPEAINFMIKHARGLVCLPMEGSMVERLGLPMMTQKNGAQYGTNFTVSIEAAQGITTGISAADRALTIQTAVSPTAKPEDIVQPGHIFPLRAQKGGVLVRAGHTEAGVDLAQMNGLIPAAVICEIINDDGTMARMPELMKFAEEHNLKIGTITDLIEYRSRTESLLEDMGNAPVQTPWGEFQQHVYVDKLSGETHLALVKGKPTADTETLVRVHEPFSVMDFIQANPRHSWSLPKALERIQQADSGVVILLHRTEDGATLLDRTLPKGANQAYKWDSKSYGIGAQILAGLNVGKLRVLGQPSAFTGLTGFGLEVVGFEEAENK
;
A
#
# COMPACT_ATOMS: atom_id res chain seq x y z
N MET A 1 -8.50 25.80 -33.97
CA MET A 1 -9.12 26.94 -33.25
C MET A 1 -9.97 26.38 -32.13
N MET A 2 -9.72 26.80 -30.90
CA MET A 2 -10.51 26.39 -29.74
C MET A 2 -11.91 26.99 -29.87
N ASN A 3 -12.97 26.22 -29.64
CA ASN A 3 -14.33 26.77 -29.62
C ASN A 3 -14.44 27.81 -28.48
N THR A 4 -15.14 28.92 -28.71
CA THR A 4 -15.34 30.01 -27.73
C THR A 4 -15.78 29.51 -26.36
N THR A 5 -16.58 28.44 -26.29
CA THR A 5 -16.98 27.82 -25.00
C THR A 5 -15.79 27.26 -24.23
N ASP A 6 -14.87 26.58 -24.92
CA ASP A 6 -13.68 26.00 -24.31
C ASP A 6 -12.65 27.08 -23.97
N LEU A 7 -12.54 28.12 -24.80
CA LEU A 7 -11.72 29.30 -24.52
C LEU A 7 -12.14 29.98 -23.21
N ARG A 8 -13.45 30.26 -23.06
CA ARG A 8 -14.01 30.83 -21.83
C ARG A 8 -13.76 29.94 -20.62
N ARG A 9 -13.90 28.62 -20.77
CA ARG A 9 -13.64 27.66 -19.70
C ARG A 9 -12.17 27.66 -19.28
N ARG A 10 -11.26 27.64 -20.26
CA ARG A 10 -9.81 27.71 -20.02
C ARG A 10 -9.44 29.01 -19.31
N ASN A 11 -9.91 30.14 -19.82
CA ASN A 11 -9.64 31.46 -19.24
C ASN A 11 -10.22 31.56 -17.82
N LEU A 12 -11.43 31.06 -17.57
CA LEU A 12 -12.00 31.05 -16.23
C LEU A 12 -11.16 30.21 -15.24
N ARG A 13 -10.64 29.04 -15.68
CA ARG A 13 -9.71 28.26 -14.85
C ARG A 13 -8.43 29.03 -14.55
N GLN A 14 -7.88 29.71 -15.56
CA GLN A 14 -6.69 30.53 -15.42
C GLN A 14 -6.91 31.67 -14.40
N TRP A 15 -8.03 32.37 -14.48
CA TRP A 15 -8.36 33.43 -13.52
C TRP A 15 -8.50 32.90 -12.08
N ILE A 16 -9.15 31.75 -11.91
CA ILE A 16 -9.30 31.10 -10.59
C ILE A 16 -7.93 30.66 -10.07
N ALA A 17 -7.04 30.15 -10.93
CA ALA A 17 -5.68 29.83 -10.57
C ALA A 17 -4.90 31.08 -10.11
N ASP A 18 -4.91 32.14 -10.92
CA ASP A 18 -4.08 33.33 -10.71
C ASP A 18 -4.56 34.22 -9.55
N LYS A 19 -5.88 34.35 -9.35
CA LYS A 19 -6.46 35.27 -8.36
C LYS A 19 -6.97 34.57 -7.11
N TYR A 20 -7.21 33.26 -7.17
CA TYR A 20 -7.82 32.49 -6.07
C TYR A 20 -7.06 31.20 -5.75
N GLY A 21 -5.84 31.01 -6.27
CA GLY A 21 -4.99 29.85 -5.98
C GLY A 21 -5.61 28.51 -6.40
N GLY A 22 -6.48 28.52 -7.42
CA GLY A 22 -7.18 27.32 -7.90
C GLY A 22 -8.42 26.95 -7.07
N GLN A 23 -8.71 27.65 -5.97
CA GLN A 23 -9.82 27.35 -5.08
C GLN A 23 -11.16 27.84 -5.66
N GLN A 24 -11.89 26.94 -6.32
CA GLN A 24 -13.19 27.25 -6.92
C GLN A 24 -14.23 27.70 -5.88
N THR A 25 -14.19 27.17 -4.66
CA THR A 25 -15.10 27.55 -3.57
C THR A 25 -14.93 29.02 -3.19
N ARG A 26 -13.69 29.46 -3.02
CA ARG A 26 -13.36 30.86 -2.69
C ARG A 26 -13.74 31.83 -3.81
N PHE A 27 -13.54 31.43 -5.07
CA PHE A 27 -14.04 32.20 -6.22
C PHE A 27 -15.57 32.26 -6.22
N ALA A 28 -16.24 31.13 -5.98
CA ALA A 28 -17.69 31.04 -6.00
C ALA A 28 -18.34 31.97 -4.96
N GLU A 29 -17.79 31.99 -3.75
CA GLU A 29 -18.16 32.90 -2.67
C GLU A 29 -17.92 34.37 -3.05
N ALA A 30 -16.73 34.68 -3.59
CA ALA A 30 -16.34 36.05 -3.92
C ALA A 30 -17.26 36.70 -4.96
N ILE A 31 -17.82 35.92 -5.89
CA ILE A 31 -18.70 36.45 -6.95
C ILE A 31 -20.18 36.08 -6.74
N ALA A 32 -20.51 35.49 -5.59
CA ALA A 32 -21.85 35.00 -5.23
C ALA A 32 -22.49 34.11 -6.32
N ILE A 33 -21.71 33.20 -6.92
CA ILE A 33 -22.21 32.17 -7.84
C ILE A 33 -22.39 30.85 -7.08
N ASN A 34 -23.40 30.07 -7.43
CA ASN A 34 -23.58 28.75 -6.85
C ASN A 34 -22.39 27.83 -7.23
N GLN A 35 -21.82 27.13 -6.25
CA GLN A 35 -20.62 26.29 -6.46
C GLN A 35 -20.86 25.13 -7.45
N GLY A 36 -22.06 24.53 -7.43
CA GLY A 36 -22.47 23.50 -8.39
C GLY A 36 -22.61 24.05 -9.80
N GLU A 37 -23.10 25.28 -9.92
CA GLU A 37 -23.20 25.99 -11.20
C GLU A 37 -21.83 26.32 -11.80
N LEU A 38 -20.89 26.79 -10.98
CA LEU A 38 -19.50 27.04 -11.38
C LEU A 38 -18.81 25.75 -11.82
N SER A 39 -18.95 24.69 -11.03
CA SER A 39 -18.39 23.36 -11.35
C SER A 39 -18.91 22.83 -12.68
N ALA A 40 -20.21 23.00 -12.94
CA ALA A 40 -20.82 22.59 -14.20
C ALA A 40 -20.29 23.41 -15.39
N LEU A 41 -20.15 24.74 -15.26
CA LEU A 41 -19.52 25.58 -16.30
C LEU A 41 -18.09 25.14 -16.61
N LEU A 42 -17.32 24.81 -15.57
CA LEU A 42 -15.94 24.36 -15.68
C LEU A 42 -15.79 22.94 -16.22
N LYS A 43 -16.85 22.12 -16.28
CA LYS A 43 -16.78 20.75 -16.81
C LYS A 43 -17.40 20.64 -18.20
N ASN A 44 -18.71 20.82 -18.31
CA ASN A 44 -19.48 20.41 -19.49
C ASN A 44 -20.70 21.28 -19.82
N LYS A 45 -21.11 22.21 -18.95
CA LYS A 45 -22.25 23.10 -19.20
C LYS A 45 -21.91 24.15 -20.26
N SER A 46 -22.90 24.56 -21.04
CA SER A 46 -22.73 25.61 -22.05
C SER A 46 -22.28 26.92 -21.40
N PHE A 47 -21.25 27.55 -21.99
CA PHE A 47 -20.67 28.79 -21.49
C PHE A 47 -20.98 29.94 -22.44
N GLY A 48 -22.27 30.32 -22.48
CA GLY A 48 -22.78 31.38 -23.34
C GLY A 48 -22.33 32.79 -22.92
N GLU A 49 -22.42 33.73 -23.85
CA GLU A 49 -21.88 35.09 -23.71
C GLU A 49 -22.48 35.83 -22.51
N LYS A 50 -23.82 35.82 -22.36
CA LYS A 50 -24.50 36.46 -21.21
C LYS A 50 -23.95 36.00 -19.85
N LYS A 51 -23.52 34.74 -19.75
CA LYS A 51 -22.94 34.19 -18.53
C LYS A 51 -21.49 34.62 -18.34
N ALA A 52 -20.71 34.63 -19.40
CA ALA A 52 -19.33 35.14 -19.40
C ALA A 52 -19.29 36.60 -18.96
N ARG A 53 -20.13 37.47 -19.56
CA ARG A 53 -20.22 38.89 -19.18
C ARG A 53 -20.60 39.07 -17.69
N LYS A 54 -21.55 38.27 -17.17
CA LYS A 54 -21.96 38.34 -15.75
C LYS A 54 -20.82 37.91 -14.81
N ILE A 55 -20.08 36.87 -15.16
CA ILE A 55 -18.93 36.40 -14.38
C ILE A 55 -17.81 37.43 -14.41
N GLU A 56 -17.48 37.99 -15.57
CA GLU A 56 -16.47 39.04 -15.69
C GLU A 56 -16.82 40.26 -14.84
N GLN A 57 -18.08 40.72 -14.88
CA GLN A 57 -18.53 41.85 -14.08
C GLN A 57 -18.45 41.55 -12.57
N ALA A 58 -18.89 40.38 -12.14
CA ALA A 58 -18.88 40.00 -10.72
C ALA A 58 -17.45 39.77 -10.19
N ALA A 59 -16.56 39.23 -11.02
CA ALA A 59 -15.16 38.99 -10.70
C ALA A 59 -14.24 40.21 -10.97
N GLN A 60 -14.81 41.34 -11.40
CA GLN A 60 -14.06 42.54 -11.81
C GLN A 60 -12.96 42.24 -12.84
N MET A 61 -13.24 41.33 -13.78
CA MET A 61 -12.33 41.02 -14.88
C MET A 61 -12.32 42.17 -15.91
N PRO A 62 -11.22 42.37 -16.65
CA PRO A 62 -11.22 43.23 -17.82
C PRO A 62 -12.30 42.84 -18.84
N ALA A 63 -12.79 43.79 -19.62
CA ALA A 63 -13.84 43.54 -20.58
C ALA A 63 -13.40 42.52 -21.65
N MET A 64 -14.27 41.53 -21.90
CA MET A 64 -14.04 40.43 -22.86
C MET A 64 -12.87 39.52 -22.49
N TRP A 65 -12.39 39.56 -21.24
CA TRP A 65 -11.22 38.80 -20.83
C TRP A 65 -11.41 37.28 -21.00
N LEU A 66 -12.62 36.74 -20.80
CA LEU A 66 -12.89 35.31 -21.03
C LEU A 66 -12.90 34.93 -22.52
N ASP A 67 -13.03 35.90 -23.42
CA ASP A 67 -13.11 35.71 -24.87
C ASP A 67 -11.80 36.03 -25.61
N GLN A 68 -10.77 36.49 -24.90
CA GLN A 68 -9.47 36.82 -25.48
C GLN A 68 -8.50 35.64 -25.40
N GLU A 69 -7.61 35.53 -26.38
CA GLU A 69 -6.46 34.63 -26.28
C GLU A 69 -5.36 35.29 -25.44
N HIS A 70 -5.08 34.70 -24.28
CA HIS A 70 -3.97 35.12 -23.43
C HIS A 70 -2.72 34.33 -23.81
N ALA A 71 -1.58 35.02 -23.96
CA ALA A 71 -0.31 34.37 -24.19
C ALA A 71 -0.03 33.39 -23.04
N THR A 72 0.05 32.10 -23.35
CA THR A 72 0.48 31.10 -22.37
C THR A 72 1.93 31.41 -22.02
N THR A 73 2.18 32.02 -20.86
CA THR A 73 3.45 31.83 -20.17
C THR A 73 3.51 30.35 -19.79
N GLN A 74 3.96 29.51 -20.73
CA GLN A 74 4.61 28.27 -20.38
C GLN A 74 5.83 28.68 -19.54
N PRO A 75 5.93 28.28 -18.27
CA PRO A 75 7.19 28.37 -17.59
C PRO A 75 8.10 27.38 -18.29
N ASP A 76 9.13 27.94 -18.93
CA ASP A 76 10.37 27.27 -19.27
C ASP A 76 10.87 26.50 -18.03
N HIS A 77 11.69 25.47 -18.24
CA HIS A 77 12.18 24.52 -17.23
C HIS A 77 12.99 25.19 -16.09
N GLN A 78 12.30 25.90 -15.19
CA GLN A 78 12.81 26.36 -13.90
C GLN A 78 11.70 26.18 -12.85
N GLU A 79 11.93 25.19 -11.99
CA GLU A 79 11.37 25.05 -10.64
C GLU A 79 9.92 25.52 -10.45
N ARG A 80 8.98 24.75 -11.02
CA ARG A 80 7.64 24.69 -10.42
C ARG A 80 7.80 23.99 -9.07
N ARG A 81 7.78 24.75 -7.97
CA ARG A 81 7.36 24.23 -6.66
C ARG A 81 5.94 23.70 -6.81
N THR A 82 5.84 22.43 -7.20
CA THR A 82 4.61 21.66 -7.13
C THR A 82 4.31 21.48 -5.66
N MET A 83 3.07 21.76 -5.24
CA MET A 83 2.56 21.16 -4.01
C MET A 83 2.98 19.69 -4.01
N PRO A 84 3.51 19.15 -2.90
CA PRO A 84 3.98 17.78 -2.92
C PRO A 84 2.84 16.90 -3.41
N HIS A 85 3.15 16.01 -4.33
CA HIS A 85 2.26 14.96 -4.77
C HIS A 85 2.86 13.67 -4.24
N ILE A 86 2.02 12.69 -3.87
CA ILE A 86 2.50 11.36 -3.53
C ILE A 86 3.29 10.81 -4.73
N SER A 87 4.59 10.63 -4.54
CA SER A 87 5.49 10.19 -5.59
C SER A 87 5.23 8.73 -5.92
N SER A 88 5.39 8.38 -7.19
CA SER A 88 5.26 7.00 -7.62
C SER A 88 6.37 6.13 -7.01
N ILE A 89 6.10 4.84 -6.79
CA ILE A 89 7.11 3.91 -6.26
C ILE A 89 8.40 3.88 -7.10
N PRO A 90 8.37 3.94 -8.46
CA PRO A 90 9.59 4.10 -9.25
C PRO A 90 10.41 5.35 -8.91
N GLU A 91 9.77 6.49 -8.62
CA GLU A 91 10.47 7.72 -8.24
C GLU A 91 11.09 7.63 -6.83
N ILE A 92 10.41 6.93 -5.92
CA ILE A 92 10.92 6.61 -4.57
C ILE A 92 12.12 5.68 -4.68
N LEU A 93 12.01 4.59 -5.44
CA LEU A 93 13.10 3.65 -5.68
C LEU A 93 14.33 4.35 -6.26
N ALA A 94 14.14 5.28 -7.20
CA ALA A 94 15.23 6.04 -7.80
C ALA A 94 16.00 6.88 -6.77
N ASP A 95 15.32 7.52 -5.82
CA ASP A 95 15.96 8.32 -4.77
C ASP A 95 16.65 7.43 -3.73
N ILE A 96 16.04 6.32 -3.33
CA ILE A 96 16.67 5.32 -2.46
C ILE A 96 17.95 4.78 -3.09
N LYS A 97 17.91 4.43 -4.39
CA LYS A 97 19.09 3.96 -5.14
C LYS A 97 20.20 5.00 -5.22
N ALA A 98 19.83 6.29 -5.26
CA ALA A 98 20.76 7.41 -5.26
C ALA A 98 21.28 7.75 -3.84
N GLY A 99 20.90 7.00 -2.81
CA GLY A 99 21.30 7.24 -1.42
C GLY A 99 20.62 8.42 -0.74
N LYS A 100 19.50 8.90 -1.29
CA LYS A 100 18.72 9.99 -0.70
C LYS A 100 17.71 9.45 0.31
N MET A 101 17.31 10.33 1.23
CA MET A 101 16.15 10.10 2.10
C MET A 101 14.85 10.32 1.33
N VAL A 102 13.81 9.59 1.72
CA VAL A 102 12.42 9.78 1.31
C VAL A 102 11.53 9.75 2.56
N ILE A 103 10.28 10.15 2.42
CA ILE A 103 9.24 9.95 3.44
C ILE A 103 8.37 8.77 3.00
N ILE A 104 8.16 7.79 3.88
CA ILE A 104 7.16 6.74 3.69
C ILE A 104 6.09 6.89 4.77
N THR A 105 4.82 6.87 4.36
CA THR A 105 3.68 6.91 5.29
C THR A 105 2.94 5.58 5.30
N ASP A 106 2.41 5.22 6.45
CA ASP A 106 1.48 4.10 6.56
C ASP A 106 0.01 4.56 6.40
N ALA A 107 -0.93 3.63 6.56
CA ALA A 107 -2.35 3.91 6.38
C ALA A 107 -2.94 4.72 7.57
N GLU A 108 -3.95 5.54 7.30
CA GLU A 108 -4.61 6.38 8.32
C GLU A 108 -5.21 5.57 9.49
N ASP A 109 -5.57 4.30 9.27
CA ASP A 109 -6.14 3.40 10.27
C ASP A 109 -5.08 2.52 10.96
N ARG A 110 -3.78 2.71 10.67
CA ARG A 110 -2.65 2.04 11.30
C ARG A 110 -1.98 2.97 12.32
N GLU A 111 -0.77 3.49 12.08
CA GLU A 111 -0.09 4.47 12.94
C GLU A 111 -0.42 5.90 12.49
N ASN A 112 -0.75 6.08 11.20
CA ASN A 112 -1.02 7.35 10.51
C ASN A 112 0.20 8.29 10.53
N GLU A 113 1.40 7.72 10.50
CA GLU A 113 2.67 8.43 10.71
C GLU A 113 3.52 8.42 9.43
N GLY A 114 4.56 9.25 9.41
CA GLY A 114 5.53 9.28 8.34
C GLY A 114 6.95 9.16 8.88
N ASP A 115 7.73 8.29 8.26
CA ASP A 115 9.12 8.06 8.60
C ASP A 115 10.03 8.62 7.51
N LEU A 116 11.08 9.33 7.92
CA LEU A 116 12.26 9.47 7.07
C LEU A 116 12.85 8.08 6.85
N LEU A 117 13.20 7.74 5.62
CA LEU A 117 13.72 6.43 5.24
C LEU A 117 14.85 6.58 4.22
N MET A 118 15.95 5.86 4.43
CA MET A 118 17.02 5.69 3.44
C MET A 118 17.63 4.29 3.52
N ALA A 119 18.27 3.82 2.45
CA ALA A 119 19.02 2.56 2.50
C ALA A 119 20.24 2.68 3.42
N ALA A 120 20.41 1.71 4.33
CA ALA A 120 21.35 1.82 5.45
C ALA A 120 22.82 1.91 4.99
N GLN A 121 23.16 1.27 3.88
CA GLN A 121 24.52 1.33 3.31
C GLN A 121 24.96 2.75 2.92
N PHE A 122 24.04 3.66 2.70
CA PHE A 122 24.33 5.05 2.32
C PHE A 122 24.28 6.02 3.50
N VAL A 123 24.07 5.54 4.72
CA VAL A 123 23.96 6.41 5.90
C VAL A 123 25.26 7.18 6.13
N THR A 124 25.13 8.47 6.45
CA THR A 124 26.25 9.35 6.82
C THR A 124 25.96 10.05 8.14
N PRO A 125 26.99 10.62 8.82
CA PRO A 125 26.78 11.46 9.99
C PRO A 125 25.82 12.61 9.74
N GLU A 126 25.85 13.23 8.54
CA GLU A 126 24.95 14.31 8.15
C GLU A 126 23.50 13.82 8.03
N ALA A 127 23.28 12.62 7.49
CA ALA A 127 21.95 12.03 7.40
C ALA A 127 21.38 11.74 8.81
N ILE A 128 22.18 11.16 9.71
CA ILE A 128 21.76 10.94 11.10
C ILE A 128 21.49 12.24 11.82
N ASN A 129 22.35 13.25 11.63
CA ASN A 129 22.15 14.58 12.21
C ASN A 129 20.87 15.23 11.68
N PHE A 130 20.57 15.07 10.38
CA PHE A 130 19.33 15.53 9.79
C PHE A 130 18.11 14.85 10.42
N MET A 131 18.13 13.51 10.53
CA MET A 131 17.06 12.74 11.16
C MET A 131 16.78 13.21 12.59
N ILE A 132 17.79 13.30 13.45
CA ILE A 132 17.57 13.70 14.86
C ILE A 132 17.20 15.16 15.04
N LYS A 133 17.58 16.03 14.09
CA LYS A 133 17.32 17.47 14.19
C LYS A 133 15.94 17.82 13.66
N HIS A 134 15.55 17.22 12.53
CA HIS A 134 14.36 17.61 11.79
C HIS A 134 13.20 16.63 11.99
N ALA A 135 13.45 15.31 11.97
CA ALA A 135 12.41 14.32 12.26
C ALA A 135 12.22 14.11 13.77
N ARG A 136 13.33 14.05 14.53
CA ARG A 136 13.36 13.97 16.01
C ARG A 136 12.80 12.68 16.63
N GLY A 137 12.30 11.76 15.81
CA GLY A 137 11.91 10.42 16.24
C GLY A 137 13.09 9.54 16.64
N LEU A 138 12.81 8.26 16.81
CA LEU A 138 13.80 7.27 17.21
C LEU A 138 14.50 6.74 15.96
N VAL A 139 15.83 6.93 15.89
CA VAL A 139 16.61 6.35 14.80
C VAL A 139 16.68 4.83 14.96
N CYS A 140 16.00 4.13 14.05
CA CYS A 140 15.95 2.68 14.02
C CYS A 140 16.63 2.11 12.77
N LEU A 141 17.04 0.85 12.85
CA LEU A 141 17.73 0.12 11.79
C LEU A 141 16.92 -1.12 11.37
N PRO A 142 15.93 -0.99 10.46
CA PRO A 142 15.30 -2.15 9.82
C PRO A 142 16.30 -3.02 9.10
N MET A 143 16.24 -4.33 9.35
CA MET A 143 17.14 -5.33 8.78
C MET A 143 16.38 -6.59 8.38
N GLU A 144 16.80 -7.22 7.30
CA GLU A 144 16.39 -8.59 6.99
C GLU A 144 16.77 -9.54 8.14
N GLY A 145 15.90 -10.52 8.41
CA GLY A 145 16.10 -11.51 9.47
C GLY A 145 17.44 -12.25 9.40
N SER A 146 17.95 -12.55 8.20
CA SER A 146 19.24 -13.22 8.00
C SER A 146 20.41 -12.40 8.58
N MET A 147 20.35 -11.08 8.49
CA MET A 147 21.38 -10.18 9.01
C MET A 147 21.31 -10.08 10.54
N VAL A 148 20.09 -10.04 11.09
CA VAL A 148 19.83 -10.09 12.53
C VAL A 148 20.38 -11.38 13.14
N GLU A 149 20.12 -12.52 12.48
CA GLU A 149 20.62 -13.84 12.86
C GLU A 149 22.15 -13.93 12.78
N ARG A 150 22.75 -13.40 11.70
CA ARG A 150 24.22 -13.37 11.52
C ARG A 150 24.93 -12.59 12.64
N LEU A 151 24.35 -11.48 13.09
CA LEU A 151 24.89 -10.69 14.20
C LEU A 151 24.52 -11.27 15.58
N GLY A 152 23.70 -12.31 15.64
CA GLY A 152 23.28 -12.95 16.89
C GLY A 152 22.42 -12.05 17.77
N LEU A 153 21.66 -11.11 17.19
CA LEU A 153 20.89 -10.13 17.96
C LEU A 153 19.58 -10.72 18.49
N PRO A 154 19.41 -10.90 19.81
CA PRO A 154 18.14 -11.36 20.37
C PRO A 154 17.06 -10.27 20.30
N MET A 155 15.80 -10.71 20.24
CA MET A 155 14.65 -9.82 20.41
C MET A 155 14.67 -9.19 21.80
N MET A 156 14.31 -7.91 21.92
CA MET A 156 14.34 -7.18 23.20
C MET A 156 13.37 -7.76 24.23
N THR A 157 12.25 -8.32 23.78
CA THR A 157 11.25 -8.97 24.63
C THR A 157 10.90 -10.36 24.10
N GLN A 158 10.70 -11.31 25.01
CA GLN A 158 10.20 -12.65 24.68
C GLN A 158 8.69 -12.65 24.38
N LYS A 159 7.94 -11.69 24.93
CA LYS A 159 6.50 -11.50 24.70
C LYS A 159 6.26 -10.07 24.28
N ASN A 160 6.14 -9.85 22.97
CA ASN A 160 5.86 -8.53 22.42
C ASN A 160 4.39 -8.18 22.63
N GLY A 161 4.10 -7.27 23.55
CA GLY A 161 2.76 -6.74 23.81
C GLY A 161 2.42 -5.45 23.05
N ALA A 162 3.31 -4.98 22.17
CA ALA A 162 3.07 -3.76 21.40
C ALA A 162 1.91 -3.95 20.42
N GLN A 163 1.06 -2.91 20.30
CA GLN A 163 -0.15 -2.94 19.48
C GLN A 163 0.09 -3.40 18.03
N TYR A 164 1.19 -2.95 17.42
CA TYR A 164 1.55 -3.28 16.04
C TYR A 164 2.67 -4.32 15.93
N GLY A 165 3.05 -4.95 17.04
CA GLY A 165 4.06 -6.02 17.09
C GLY A 165 5.43 -5.61 16.55
N THR A 166 5.86 -4.36 16.75
CA THR A 166 7.14 -3.86 16.23
C THR A 166 8.32 -4.67 16.80
N ASN A 167 9.10 -5.26 15.90
CA ASN A 167 10.09 -6.29 16.21
C ASN A 167 11.46 -5.70 16.61
N PHE A 168 11.53 -5.04 17.77
CA PHE A 168 12.80 -4.55 18.32
C PHE A 168 13.73 -5.69 18.74
N THR A 169 14.98 -5.63 18.28
CA THR A 169 16.08 -6.35 18.93
C THR A 169 16.61 -5.54 20.10
N VAL A 170 17.54 -6.11 20.87
CA VAL A 170 18.37 -5.32 21.79
C VAL A 170 19.08 -4.18 21.04
N SER A 171 19.28 -3.04 21.71
CA SER A 171 19.99 -1.91 21.12
C SER A 171 21.48 -2.19 21.00
N ILE A 172 22.14 -1.54 20.04
CA ILE A 172 23.50 -1.87 19.61
C ILE A 172 24.40 -0.65 19.44
N GLU A 173 25.71 -0.91 19.49
CA GLU A 173 26.81 0.01 19.19
C GLU A 173 27.90 -0.72 18.40
N ALA A 174 28.67 0.02 17.58
CA ALA A 174 29.92 -0.53 17.05
C ALA A 174 30.91 -0.79 18.19
N ALA A 175 31.57 -1.95 18.17
CA ALA A 175 32.54 -2.32 19.21
C ALA A 175 33.78 -1.41 19.24
N GLN A 176 34.10 -0.77 18.11
CA GLN A 176 35.29 0.06 17.93
C GLN A 176 34.98 1.29 17.06
N GLY A 177 35.84 2.31 17.15
CA GLY A 177 35.77 3.51 16.33
C GLY A 177 34.72 4.54 16.78
N ILE A 178 34.06 4.30 17.91
CA ILE A 178 33.11 5.22 18.54
C ILE A 178 33.63 5.71 19.91
N THR A 179 32.94 6.69 20.48
CA THR A 179 33.22 7.22 21.81
C THR A 179 32.15 6.80 22.81
N THR A 180 31.01 7.48 22.79
CA THR A 180 29.86 7.25 23.67
C THR A 180 28.69 6.59 22.92
N GLY A 181 28.80 6.47 21.59
CA GLY A 181 27.77 5.85 20.76
C GLY A 181 26.63 6.77 20.32
N ILE A 182 26.37 7.88 21.04
CA ILE A 182 25.19 8.72 20.79
C ILE A 182 25.37 9.77 19.68
N SER A 183 26.62 10.14 19.39
CA SER A 183 26.92 11.17 18.38
C SER A 183 26.38 10.76 17.00
N ALA A 184 26.10 11.74 16.13
CA ALA A 184 25.63 11.42 14.77
C ALA A 184 26.65 10.57 13.99
N ALA A 185 27.95 10.81 14.20
CA ALA A 185 29.02 10.02 13.61
C ALA A 185 29.09 8.61 14.21
N ASP A 186 28.97 8.47 15.54
CA ASP A 186 29.04 7.18 16.22
C ASP A 186 27.86 6.28 15.82
N ARG A 187 26.66 6.87 15.70
CA ARG A 187 25.45 6.17 15.24
C ARG A 187 25.53 5.78 13.77
N ALA A 188 26.02 6.67 12.90
CA ALA A 188 26.26 6.33 11.49
C ALA A 188 27.28 5.18 11.37
N LEU A 189 28.38 5.22 12.13
CA LEU A 189 29.38 4.15 12.15
C LEU A 189 28.77 2.84 12.66
N THR A 190 27.98 2.88 13.72
CA THR A 190 27.27 1.70 14.25
C THR A 190 26.40 1.04 13.18
N ILE A 191 25.61 1.83 12.45
CA ILE A 191 24.76 1.33 11.37
C ILE A 191 25.62 0.72 10.25
N GLN A 192 26.66 1.42 9.79
CA GLN A 192 27.56 0.94 8.73
C GLN A 192 28.25 -0.37 9.11
N THR A 193 28.70 -0.49 10.37
CA THR A 193 29.29 -1.73 10.91
C THR A 193 28.28 -2.86 10.90
N ALA A 194 27.05 -2.63 11.37
CA ALA A 194 26.02 -3.66 11.46
C ALA A 194 25.57 -4.17 10.08
N VAL A 195 25.47 -3.29 9.08
CA VAL A 195 25.00 -3.66 7.73
C VAL A 195 26.10 -4.18 6.82
N SER A 196 27.37 -4.10 7.23
CA SER A 196 28.49 -4.60 6.44
C SER A 196 28.30 -6.07 6.03
N PRO A 197 28.57 -6.47 4.78
CA PRO A 197 28.49 -7.86 4.34
C PRO A 197 29.42 -8.81 5.12
N THR A 198 30.49 -8.28 5.71
CA THR A 198 31.48 -9.05 6.49
C THR A 198 31.31 -8.89 8.00
N ALA A 199 30.24 -8.23 8.46
CA ALA A 199 29.99 -7.99 9.88
C ALA A 199 29.87 -9.32 10.64
N LYS A 200 30.51 -9.36 11.81
CA LYS A 200 30.47 -10.46 12.77
C LYS A 200 29.82 -10.02 14.08
N PRO A 201 29.31 -10.96 14.90
CA PRO A 201 28.77 -10.63 16.22
C PRO A 201 29.73 -9.79 17.08
N GLU A 202 31.04 -10.01 17.00
CA GLU A 202 32.03 -9.29 17.82
C GLU A 202 32.26 -7.83 17.39
N ASP A 203 31.82 -7.45 16.19
CA ASP A 203 31.92 -6.08 15.68
C ASP A 203 30.85 -5.16 16.33
N ILE A 204 29.87 -5.75 17.01
CA ILE A 204 28.72 -5.06 17.61
C ILE A 204 28.61 -5.41 19.10
N VAL A 205 28.42 -4.41 19.95
CA VAL A 205 28.18 -4.57 21.39
C VAL A 205 26.75 -4.20 21.76
N GLN A 206 26.28 -4.72 22.90
CA GLN A 206 24.97 -4.42 23.48
C GLN A 206 25.09 -4.09 24.97
N PRO A 207 24.29 -3.16 25.52
CA PRO A 207 23.33 -2.28 24.83
C PRO A 207 24.04 -1.18 24.01
N GLY A 208 23.26 -0.35 23.31
CA GLY A 208 23.76 0.85 22.63
C GLY A 208 22.64 1.82 22.22
N HIS A 209 22.93 2.66 21.23
CA HIS A 209 22.08 3.80 20.83
C HIS A 209 21.46 3.69 19.43
N ILE A 210 21.69 2.59 18.72
CA ILE A 210 20.94 2.22 17.51
C ILE A 210 19.99 1.07 17.85
N PHE A 211 18.79 1.10 17.29
CA PHE A 211 17.71 0.17 17.58
C PHE A 211 17.38 -0.67 16.35
N PRO A 212 17.96 -1.87 16.20
CA PRO A 212 17.65 -2.72 15.06
C PRO A 212 16.23 -3.29 15.16
N LEU A 213 15.59 -3.37 14.00
CA LEU A 213 14.24 -3.89 13.82
C LEU A 213 14.28 -5.07 12.85
N ARG A 214 13.77 -6.23 13.28
CA ARG A 214 13.72 -7.42 12.42
C ARG A 214 12.48 -7.38 11.53
N ALA A 215 12.69 -7.20 10.23
CA ALA A 215 11.62 -7.29 9.24
C ALA A 215 11.08 -8.72 9.13
N GLN A 216 9.76 -8.85 8.92
CA GLN A 216 9.14 -10.14 8.64
C GLN A 216 9.50 -10.64 7.24
N LYS A 217 9.67 -11.96 7.10
CA LYS A 217 9.86 -12.60 5.79
C LYS A 217 8.64 -12.30 4.91
N GLY A 218 8.87 -11.74 3.74
CA GLY A 218 7.82 -11.30 2.80
C GLY A 218 7.54 -9.80 2.80
N GLY A 219 8.10 -9.06 3.76
CA GLY A 219 8.05 -7.59 3.75
C GLY A 219 6.63 -7.04 3.87
N VAL A 220 6.35 -5.95 3.17
CA VAL A 220 5.07 -5.20 3.28
C VAL A 220 3.85 -6.01 2.87
N LEU A 221 4.06 -7.10 2.12
CA LEU A 221 3.01 -8.04 1.72
C LEU A 221 2.54 -8.94 2.88
N VAL A 222 3.33 -9.04 3.96
CA VAL A 222 2.98 -9.78 5.18
C VAL A 222 2.65 -8.83 6.33
N ARG A 223 3.44 -7.76 6.49
CA ARG A 223 3.22 -6.74 7.52
C ARG A 223 3.44 -5.36 6.93
N ALA A 224 2.37 -4.58 6.82
CA ALA A 224 2.38 -3.23 6.26
C ALA A 224 2.97 -2.18 7.23
N GLY A 225 4.25 -2.30 7.59
CA GLY A 225 4.93 -1.36 8.49
C GLY A 225 6.21 -0.74 7.89
N HIS A 226 6.67 0.36 8.48
CA HIS A 226 7.89 1.06 8.04
C HIS A 226 9.14 0.18 8.09
N THR A 227 9.20 -0.76 9.04
CA THR A 227 10.27 -1.77 9.12
C THR A 227 10.38 -2.58 7.82
N GLU A 228 9.27 -3.16 7.39
CA GLU A 228 9.22 -3.95 6.17
C GLU A 228 9.43 -3.08 4.92
N ALA A 229 8.84 -1.89 4.87
CA ALA A 229 8.98 -0.96 3.75
C ALA A 229 10.45 -0.57 3.52
N GLY A 230 11.21 -0.32 4.59
CA GLY A 230 12.64 0.00 4.51
C GLY A 230 13.46 -1.12 3.89
N VAL A 231 13.26 -2.35 4.36
CA VAL A 231 13.97 -3.53 3.83
C VAL A 231 13.58 -3.79 2.37
N ASP A 232 12.29 -3.73 2.05
CA ASP A 232 11.79 -3.96 0.70
C ASP A 232 12.32 -2.94 -0.31
N LEU A 233 12.26 -1.64 0.00
CA LEU A 233 12.74 -0.58 -0.89
C LEU A 233 14.25 -0.70 -1.18
N ALA A 234 15.03 -1.14 -0.20
CA ALA A 234 16.44 -1.42 -0.40
C ALA A 234 16.65 -2.66 -1.30
N GLN A 235 15.94 -3.76 -0.99
CA GLN A 235 16.04 -5.02 -1.73
C GLN A 235 15.60 -4.88 -3.20
N MET A 236 14.50 -4.16 -3.47
CA MET A 236 14.00 -3.88 -4.82
C MET A 236 15.00 -3.08 -5.68
N ASN A 237 15.94 -2.37 -5.05
CA ASN A 237 17.03 -1.66 -5.72
C ASN A 237 18.33 -2.49 -5.85
N GLY A 238 18.32 -3.74 -5.39
CA GLY A 238 19.52 -4.59 -5.34
C GLY A 238 20.56 -4.11 -4.32
N LEU A 239 20.13 -3.36 -3.31
CA LEU A 239 20.98 -2.87 -2.22
C LEU A 239 20.99 -3.87 -1.07
N ILE A 240 21.83 -3.63 -0.06
CA ILE A 240 21.82 -4.39 1.20
C ILE A 240 20.42 -4.26 1.82
N PRO A 241 19.75 -5.36 2.20
CA PRO A 241 18.35 -5.37 2.66
C PRO A 241 18.23 -4.85 4.11
N ALA A 242 18.62 -3.59 4.29
CA ALA A 242 18.56 -2.84 5.52
C ALA A 242 18.34 -1.35 5.23
N ALA A 243 17.63 -0.67 6.12
CA ALA A 243 17.32 0.75 6.02
C ALA A 243 17.59 1.48 7.34
N VAL A 244 17.55 2.81 7.30
CA VAL A 244 17.51 3.65 8.50
C VAL A 244 16.21 4.42 8.45
N ILE A 245 15.43 4.34 9.53
CA ILE A 245 14.16 5.05 9.67
C ILE A 245 14.14 5.95 10.89
N CYS A 246 13.36 7.01 10.83
CA CYS A 246 13.14 7.94 11.95
C CYS A 246 11.79 8.64 11.77
N GLU A 247 10.89 8.48 12.74
CA GLU A 247 9.56 9.06 12.70
C GLU A 247 9.62 10.59 12.73
N ILE A 248 8.73 11.26 12.00
CA ILE A 248 8.70 12.73 11.92
C ILE A 248 7.73 13.27 12.97
N ILE A 249 8.27 14.03 13.92
CA ILE A 249 7.56 14.70 14.99
C ILE A 249 7.45 16.19 14.68
N ASN A 250 6.30 16.81 14.96
CA ASN A 250 6.05 18.24 14.90
C ASN A 250 6.79 19.00 16.02
N ASP A 251 6.89 20.33 15.90
CA ASP A 251 7.57 21.18 16.88
C ASP A 251 6.92 21.18 18.26
N ASP A 252 5.61 20.89 18.32
CA ASP A 252 4.86 20.77 19.56
C ASP A 252 4.98 19.37 20.20
N GLY A 253 5.75 18.46 19.60
CA GLY A 253 5.96 17.08 20.06
C GLY A 253 4.88 16.09 19.63
N THR A 254 3.87 16.52 18.85
CA THR A 254 2.89 15.60 18.24
C THR A 254 3.44 14.94 16.99
N MET A 255 2.89 13.81 16.57
CA MET A 255 3.32 13.14 15.34
C MET A 255 2.83 13.89 14.10
N ALA A 256 3.70 14.09 13.12
CA ALA A 256 3.34 14.73 11.85
C ALA A 256 2.39 13.83 11.06
N ARG A 257 1.28 14.40 10.56
CA ARG A 257 0.31 13.71 9.70
C ARG A 257 0.45 14.21 8.27
N MET A 258 -0.33 13.65 7.35
CA MET A 258 -0.18 13.93 5.91
C MET A 258 -0.05 15.44 5.58
N PRO A 259 -0.88 16.38 6.11
CA PRO A 259 -0.71 17.80 5.82
C PRO A 259 0.63 18.40 6.27
N GLU A 260 1.16 17.96 7.41
CA GLU A 260 2.46 18.39 7.95
C GLU A 260 3.61 17.73 7.20
N LEU A 261 3.52 16.43 6.94
CA LEU A 261 4.50 15.65 6.18
C LEU A 261 4.71 16.21 4.77
N MET A 262 3.64 16.67 4.14
CA MET A 262 3.69 17.31 2.83
C MET A 262 4.49 18.63 2.89
N LYS A 263 4.27 19.46 3.93
CA LYS A 263 5.09 20.67 4.11
C LYS A 263 6.55 20.35 4.41
N PHE A 264 6.80 19.35 5.23
CA PHE A 264 8.14 18.88 5.57
C PHE A 264 8.89 18.36 4.32
N ALA A 265 8.19 17.60 3.47
CA ALA A 265 8.69 17.13 2.18
C ALA A 265 9.08 18.29 1.26
N GLU A 266 8.24 19.33 1.16
CA GLU A 266 8.54 20.52 0.35
C GLU A 266 9.73 21.32 0.91
N GLU A 267 9.76 21.55 2.22
CA GLU A 267 10.82 22.32 2.90
C GLU A 267 12.19 21.67 2.70
N HIS A 268 12.26 20.34 2.77
CA HIS A 268 13.50 19.59 2.68
C HIS A 268 13.75 18.95 1.32
N ASN A 269 12.89 19.21 0.33
CA ASN A 269 12.97 18.66 -1.02
C ASN A 269 13.07 17.11 -1.03
N LEU A 270 12.19 16.47 -0.25
CA LEU A 270 12.10 15.02 -0.13
C LEU A 270 10.86 14.52 -0.87
N LYS A 271 10.97 13.37 -1.53
CA LYS A 271 9.80 12.67 -2.06
C LYS A 271 9.05 11.96 -0.94
N ILE A 272 7.74 11.85 -1.10
CA ILE A 272 6.84 11.15 -0.18
C ILE A 272 6.11 10.04 -0.92
N GLY A 273 6.10 8.83 -0.35
CA GLY A 273 5.37 7.67 -0.87
C GLY A 273 4.55 7.00 0.24
N THR A 274 3.67 6.07 -0.13
CA THR A 274 2.83 5.34 0.83
C THR A 274 3.16 3.85 0.83
N ILE A 275 3.03 3.19 1.98
CA ILE A 275 3.14 1.73 2.08
C ILE A 275 2.05 1.06 1.22
N THR A 276 0.87 1.66 1.12
CA THR A 276 -0.22 1.16 0.27
C THR A 276 0.19 1.09 -1.21
N ASP A 277 0.80 2.16 -1.75
CA ASP A 277 1.29 2.16 -3.12
C ASP A 277 2.45 1.17 -3.31
N LEU A 278 3.29 0.98 -2.28
CA LEU A 278 4.38 -0.01 -2.30
C LEU A 278 3.83 -1.44 -2.34
N ILE A 279 2.79 -1.74 -1.56
CA ILE A 279 2.08 -3.04 -1.59
C ILE A 279 1.48 -3.27 -2.97
N GLU A 280 0.80 -2.27 -3.55
CA GLU A 280 0.21 -2.37 -4.89
C GLU A 280 1.28 -2.59 -5.96
N TYR A 281 2.38 -1.85 -5.89
CA TYR A 281 3.50 -1.98 -6.82
C TYR A 281 4.13 -3.38 -6.74
N ARG A 282 4.51 -3.84 -5.53
CA ARG A 282 5.09 -5.17 -5.35
C ARG A 282 4.14 -6.27 -5.78
N SER A 283 2.86 -6.16 -5.45
CA SER A 283 1.84 -7.14 -5.84
C SER A 283 1.62 -7.25 -7.35
N ARG A 284 1.91 -6.18 -8.11
CA ARG A 284 1.89 -6.18 -9.57
C ARG A 284 3.14 -6.78 -10.20
N THR A 285 4.30 -6.58 -9.57
CA THR A 285 5.59 -6.95 -10.15
C THR A 285 6.14 -8.27 -9.65
N GLU A 286 5.63 -8.77 -8.52
CA GLU A 286 6.11 -9.96 -7.84
C GLU A 286 4.98 -10.96 -7.64
N SER A 287 5.23 -12.24 -7.95
CA SER A 287 4.34 -13.34 -7.56
C SER A 287 4.85 -13.99 -6.28
N LEU A 288 4.01 -13.95 -5.24
CA LEU A 288 4.21 -14.70 -4.00
C LEU A 288 3.90 -16.19 -4.16
N LEU A 289 3.32 -16.57 -5.29
CA LEU A 289 2.91 -17.94 -5.57
C LEU A 289 3.84 -18.61 -6.56
N GLU A 290 4.06 -19.90 -6.34
CA GLU A 290 4.64 -20.85 -7.28
C GLU A 290 3.53 -21.75 -7.82
N ASP A 291 3.36 -21.81 -9.14
CA ASP A 291 2.43 -22.73 -9.80
C ASP A 291 3.08 -24.11 -9.90
N MET A 292 2.50 -25.08 -9.19
CA MET A 292 3.02 -26.45 -9.12
C MET A 292 2.44 -27.35 -10.21
N GLY A 293 1.61 -26.81 -11.09
CA GLY A 293 0.93 -27.52 -12.17
C GLY A 293 -0.56 -27.73 -11.90
N ASN A 294 -1.18 -28.49 -12.81
CA ASN A 294 -2.61 -28.73 -12.81
C ASN A 294 -2.97 -30.12 -13.33
N ALA A 295 -4.13 -30.62 -12.93
CA ALA A 295 -4.69 -31.90 -13.34
C ALA A 295 -6.22 -31.87 -13.35
N PRO A 296 -6.89 -32.63 -14.24
CA PRO A 296 -8.33 -32.80 -14.17
C PRO A 296 -8.72 -33.56 -12.89
N VAL A 297 -9.82 -33.15 -12.25
CA VAL A 297 -10.37 -33.79 -11.06
C VAL A 297 -11.87 -34.04 -11.24
N GLN A 298 -12.28 -35.27 -10.93
CA GLN A 298 -13.69 -35.64 -10.88
C GLN A 298 -14.21 -35.46 -9.46
N THR A 299 -15.16 -34.55 -9.28
CA THR A 299 -15.83 -34.32 -7.98
C THR A 299 -17.28 -34.81 -8.04
N PRO A 300 -17.96 -34.97 -6.89
CA PRO A 300 -19.41 -35.23 -6.86
C PRO A 300 -20.25 -34.15 -7.55
N TRP A 301 -19.72 -32.94 -7.69
CA TRP A 301 -20.39 -31.80 -8.34
C TRP A 301 -20.02 -31.67 -9.82
N GLY A 302 -19.11 -32.52 -10.31
CA GLY A 302 -18.68 -32.62 -11.70
C GLY A 302 -17.17 -32.42 -11.89
N GLU A 303 -16.75 -32.31 -13.15
CA GLU A 303 -15.35 -32.20 -13.55
C GLU A 303 -14.83 -30.76 -13.43
N PHE A 304 -13.59 -30.62 -12.94
CA PHE A 304 -12.84 -29.36 -12.88
C PHE A 304 -11.39 -29.59 -13.31
N GLN A 305 -10.72 -28.53 -13.76
CA GLN A 305 -9.26 -28.48 -13.78
C GLN A 305 -8.78 -27.98 -12.42
N GLN A 306 -8.04 -28.80 -11.68
CA GLN A 306 -7.44 -28.40 -10.40
C GLN A 306 -6.04 -27.82 -10.64
N HIS A 307 -5.82 -26.60 -10.18
CA HIS A 307 -4.50 -25.95 -10.11
C HIS A 307 -3.99 -25.97 -8.67
N VAL A 308 -2.67 -26.10 -8.52
CA VAL A 308 -1.98 -26.17 -7.23
C VAL A 308 -0.98 -25.03 -7.12
N TYR A 309 -1.11 -24.20 -6.09
CA TYR A 309 -0.23 -23.07 -5.84
C TYR A 309 0.43 -23.19 -4.47
N VAL A 310 1.72 -22.85 -4.36
CA VAL A 310 2.45 -22.78 -3.09
C VAL A 310 2.80 -21.34 -2.78
N ASP A 311 2.42 -20.85 -1.59
CA ASP A 311 2.87 -19.54 -1.06
C ASP A 311 4.37 -19.66 -0.72
N LYS A 312 5.23 -18.89 -1.40
CA LYS A 312 6.69 -18.88 -1.18
C LYS A 312 7.07 -18.43 0.23
N LEU A 313 6.20 -17.71 0.91
CA LEU A 313 6.43 -17.17 2.23
C LEU A 313 6.11 -18.18 3.32
N SER A 314 4.89 -18.74 3.31
CA SER A 314 4.41 -19.68 4.32
C SER A 314 4.69 -21.15 3.99
N GLY A 315 4.89 -21.49 2.72
CA GLY A 315 4.92 -22.87 2.23
C GLY A 315 3.54 -23.52 2.17
N GLU A 316 2.46 -22.78 2.47
CA GLU A 316 1.10 -23.30 2.41
C GLU A 316 0.69 -23.57 0.96
N THR A 317 -0.10 -24.64 0.77
CA THR A 317 -0.59 -25.04 -0.54
C THR A 317 -2.05 -24.64 -0.70
N HIS A 318 -2.35 -23.86 -1.72
CA HIS A 318 -3.70 -23.45 -2.10
C HIS A 318 -4.14 -24.20 -3.36
N LEU A 319 -5.45 -24.44 -3.47
CA LEU A 319 -6.02 -25.10 -4.64
C LEU A 319 -6.97 -24.15 -5.36
N ALA A 320 -7.03 -24.23 -6.68
CA ALA A 320 -8.08 -23.60 -7.47
C ALA A 320 -8.76 -24.63 -8.38
N LEU A 321 -10.09 -24.71 -8.30
CA LEU A 321 -10.91 -25.56 -9.15
C LEU A 321 -11.51 -24.69 -10.25
N VAL A 322 -11.16 -24.98 -11.49
CA VAL A 322 -11.51 -24.19 -12.66
C VAL A 322 -12.48 -24.96 -13.55
N LYS A 323 -13.59 -24.31 -13.89
CA LYS A 323 -14.54 -24.74 -14.90
C LYS A 323 -14.38 -23.87 -16.15
N GLY A 324 -14.29 -24.51 -17.30
CA GLY A 324 -14.14 -23.83 -18.59
C GLY A 324 -12.74 -23.22 -18.74
N LYS A 325 -12.64 -22.12 -19.50
CA LYS A 325 -11.38 -21.43 -19.73
C LYS A 325 -11.56 -19.93 -19.46
N PRO A 326 -11.18 -19.44 -18.27
CA PRO A 326 -11.27 -18.03 -17.96
C PRO A 326 -10.45 -17.18 -18.93
N THR A 327 -10.99 -16.02 -19.31
CA THR A 327 -10.29 -15.01 -20.10
C THR A 327 -10.54 -13.63 -19.53
N ALA A 328 -9.60 -12.71 -19.74
CA ALA A 328 -9.65 -11.37 -19.16
C ALA A 328 -10.92 -10.59 -19.56
N ASP A 329 -11.40 -10.78 -20.78
CA ASP A 329 -12.52 -10.02 -21.34
C ASP A 329 -13.90 -10.57 -20.98
N THR A 330 -13.96 -11.84 -20.57
CA THR A 330 -15.20 -12.56 -20.25
C THR A 330 -15.47 -12.60 -18.75
N GLU A 331 -16.72 -12.39 -18.38
CA GLU A 331 -17.14 -12.57 -16.98
C GLU A 331 -16.90 -14.02 -16.53
N THR A 332 -16.22 -14.16 -15.40
CA THR A 332 -15.93 -15.45 -14.75
C THR A 332 -16.61 -15.48 -13.37
N LEU A 333 -17.33 -16.55 -13.06
CA LEU A 333 -17.95 -16.72 -11.75
C LEU A 333 -16.91 -17.18 -10.72
N VAL A 334 -16.73 -16.43 -9.64
CA VAL A 334 -15.60 -16.65 -8.71
C VAL A 334 -16.09 -16.84 -7.28
N ARG A 335 -15.52 -17.83 -6.58
CA ARG A 335 -15.62 -18.00 -5.13
C ARG A 335 -14.23 -18.12 -4.54
N VAL A 336 -13.87 -17.21 -3.63
CA VAL A 336 -12.74 -17.43 -2.72
C VAL A 336 -13.30 -18.02 -1.43
N HIS A 337 -12.93 -19.26 -1.12
CA HIS A 337 -13.41 -19.99 0.04
C HIS A 337 -12.30 -20.08 1.09
N GLU A 338 -12.48 -19.33 2.17
CA GLU A 338 -11.50 -19.20 3.26
C GLU A 338 -12.19 -19.12 4.63
N PRO A 339 -11.70 -19.86 5.65
CA PRO A 339 -10.70 -20.92 5.55
C PRO A 339 -11.33 -22.22 5.02
N PHE A 340 -10.66 -22.90 4.09
CA PHE A 340 -11.01 -24.27 3.73
C PHE A 340 -10.66 -25.22 4.89
N SER A 341 -11.61 -26.05 5.31
CA SER A 341 -11.42 -27.04 6.39
C SER A 341 -12.22 -28.31 6.12
N VAL A 342 -11.85 -29.40 6.82
CA VAL A 342 -12.63 -30.64 6.86
C VAL A 342 -14.09 -30.39 7.27
N MET A 343 -14.34 -29.34 8.06
CA MET A 343 -15.69 -28.97 8.48
C MET A 343 -16.62 -28.64 7.30
N ASP A 344 -16.09 -28.14 6.17
CA ASP A 344 -16.89 -27.83 4.98
C ASP A 344 -17.63 -29.04 4.40
N PHE A 345 -17.19 -30.27 4.71
CA PHE A 345 -17.83 -31.51 4.30
C PHE A 345 -18.78 -32.10 5.36
N ILE A 346 -18.62 -31.73 6.63
CA ILE A 346 -19.42 -32.24 7.75
C ILE A 346 -20.61 -31.32 8.02
N GLN A 347 -20.34 -30.03 8.14
CA GLN A 347 -21.34 -29.01 8.45
C GLN A 347 -20.95 -27.70 7.79
N ALA A 348 -21.85 -27.15 6.97
CA ALA A 348 -21.65 -25.83 6.39
C ALA A 348 -21.39 -24.81 7.50
N ASN A 349 -20.22 -24.18 7.46
CA ASN A 349 -19.87 -23.13 8.41
C ASN A 349 -20.89 -21.98 8.27
N PRO A 350 -21.64 -21.64 9.33
CA PRO A 350 -22.68 -20.60 9.26
C PRO A 350 -22.14 -19.21 8.91
N ARG A 351 -20.81 -19.02 8.97
CA ARG A 351 -20.15 -17.76 8.60
C ARG A 351 -19.83 -17.66 7.11
N HIS A 352 -19.88 -18.74 6.35
CA HIS A 352 -19.72 -18.64 4.90
C HIS A 352 -21.06 -18.23 4.27
N SER A 353 -21.03 -17.18 3.45
CA SER A 353 -22.18 -16.77 2.63
C SER A 353 -22.64 -17.83 1.64
N TRP A 354 -21.75 -18.76 1.28
CA TRP A 354 -22.03 -19.93 0.46
C TRP A 354 -21.37 -21.15 1.10
N SER A 355 -22.08 -22.26 1.21
CA SER A 355 -21.43 -23.54 1.51
C SER A 355 -20.58 -23.98 0.32
N LEU A 356 -19.46 -24.66 0.58
CA LEU A 356 -18.58 -25.15 -0.48
C LEU A 356 -19.32 -26.02 -1.51
N PRO A 357 -20.17 -27.00 -1.11
CA PRO A 357 -20.96 -27.78 -2.07
C PRO A 357 -21.85 -26.92 -2.98
N LYS A 358 -22.60 -25.96 -2.42
CA LYS A 358 -23.48 -25.09 -3.22
C LYS A 358 -22.69 -24.21 -4.20
N ALA A 359 -21.53 -23.70 -3.77
CA ALA A 359 -20.67 -22.91 -4.63
C ALA A 359 -20.16 -23.75 -5.81
N LEU A 360 -19.71 -24.99 -5.56
CA LEU A 360 -19.22 -25.90 -6.60
C LEU A 360 -20.33 -26.28 -7.59
N GLU A 361 -21.55 -26.56 -7.11
CA GLU A 361 -22.72 -26.81 -7.96
C GLU A 361 -23.05 -25.61 -8.85
N ARG A 362 -23.04 -24.40 -8.27
CA ARG A 362 -23.35 -23.18 -9.00
C ARG A 362 -22.29 -22.84 -10.05
N ILE A 363 -21.01 -23.05 -9.74
CA ILE A 363 -19.90 -22.88 -10.69
C ILE A 363 -20.07 -23.81 -11.88
N GLN A 364 -20.54 -25.04 -11.67
CA GLN A 364 -20.71 -26.02 -12.75
C GLN A 364 -21.83 -25.69 -13.73
N GLN A 365 -22.76 -24.84 -13.32
CA GLN A 365 -23.81 -24.29 -14.18
C GLN A 365 -23.34 -23.08 -15.00
N ALA A 366 -22.14 -22.55 -14.74
CA ALA A 366 -21.56 -21.44 -15.48
C ALA A 366 -20.67 -21.93 -16.63
N ASP A 367 -20.55 -21.11 -17.68
CA ASP A 367 -19.63 -21.37 -18.80
C ASP A 367 -18.17 -21.30 -18.36
N SER A 368 -17.86 -20.38 -17.43
CA SER A 368 -16.55 -20.26 -16.81
C SER A 368 -16.67 -19.90 -15.33
N GLY A 369 -15.89 -20.58 -14.49
CA GLY A 369 -15.82 -20.23 -13.08
C GLY A 369 -14.62 -20.80 -12.35
N VAL A 370 -14.31 -20.20 -11.20
CA VAL A 370 -13.16 -20.54 -10.37
C VAL A 370 -13.58 -20.58 -8.90
N VAL A 371 -13.30 -21.70 -8.24
CA VAL A 371 -13.35 -21.80 -6.77
C VAL A 371 -11.92 -21.90 -6.23
N ILE A 372 -11.49 -20.92 -5.45
CA ILE A 372 -10.21 -20.94 -4.75
C ILE A 372 -10.43 -21.48 -3.35
N LEU A 373 -9.70 -22.53 -2.99
CA LEU A 373 -9.65 -23.11 -1.66
C LEU A 373 -8.37 -22.61 -0.99
N LEU A 374 -8.49 -21.52 -0.22
CA LEU A 374 -7.37 -21.00 0.53
C LEU A 374 -7.15 -21.87 1.76
N HIS A 375 -6.09 -22.68 1.71
CA HIS A 375 -5.60 -23.37 2.90
C HIS A 375 -5.09 -22.37 3.92
N ARG A 376 -5.53 -22.56 5.16
CA ARG A 376 -4.99 -21.90 6.34
C ARG A 376 -4.72 -22.99 7.35
N THR A 377 -3.53 -22.99 7.93
CA THR A 377 -3.17 -23.95 8.98
C THR A 377 -4.21 -23.89 10.12
N GLU A 378 -4.96 -24.98 10.31
CA GLU A 378 -5.98 -25.14 11.36
C GLU A 378 -5.38 -26.02 12.46
N ASP A 379 -5.08 -25.43 13.62
CA ASP A 379 -4.60 -26.18 14.78
C ASP A 379 -5.75 -26.85 15.55
N GLY A 380 -5.39 -27.73 16.49
CA GLY A 380 -6.40 -28.49 17.26
C GLY A 380 -7.35 -27.60 18.08
N ALA A 381 -6.90 -26.42 18.50
CA ALA A 381 -7.74 -25.47 19.23
C ALA A 381 -8.76 -24.79 18.29
N THR A 382 -8.33 -24.42 17.09
CA THR A 382 -9.19 -23.83 16.06
C THR A 382 -10.26 -24.82 15.58
N LEU A 383 -9.88 -26.09 15.37
CA LEU A 383 -10.84 -27.14 15.02
C LEU A 383 -11.84 -27.40 16.17
N LEU A 384 -11.37 -27.40 17.43
CA LEU A 384 -12.23 -27.55 18.61
C LEU A 384 -13.26 -26.41 18.71
N ASP A 385 -12.85 -25.17 18.44
CA ASP A 385 -13.73 -24.00 18.45
C ASP A 385 -14.82 -24.09 17.38
N ARG A 386 -14.46 -24.54 16.16
CA ARG A 386 -15.43 -24.67 15.05
C ARG A 386 -16.39 -25.85 15.22
N THR A 387 -16.02 -26.86 15.99
CA THR A 387 -16.83 -28.08 16.17
C THR A 387 -17.82 -27.98 17.32
N LEU A 388 -17.50 -27.22 18.38
CA LEU A 388 -18.36 -27.08 19.55
C LEU A 388 -19.23 -25.82 19.48
N PRO A 389 -20.53 -25.91 19.79
CA PRO A 389 -21.40 -24.74 19.86
C PRO A 389 -21.04 -23.90 21.10
N LYS A 390 -20.14 -22.93 20.95
CA LYS A 390 -19.92 -21.86 21.94
C LYS A 390 -19.95 -20.50 21.25
N GLY A 391 -20.71 -19.59 21.86
CA GLY A 391 -20.59 -18.13 21.74
C GLY A 391 -20.37 -17.59 20.32
N ALA A 392 -21.48 -17.26 19.65
CA ALA A 392 -21.48 -16.38 18.49
C ALA A 392 -20.60 -15.14 18.74
N ASN A 393 -19.83 -14.76 17.72
CA ASN A 393 -19.10 -13.49 17.58
C ASN A 393 -17.71 -13.35 18.25
N GLN A 394 -16.77 -14.24 17.92
CA GLN A 394 -15.42 -13.72 17.64
C GLN A 394 -15.33 -13.41 16.15
N ALA A 395 -15.45 -12.12 15.82
CA ALA A 395 -15.14 -11.61 14.50
C ALA A 395 -13.64 -11.85 14.25
N TYR A 396 -13.31 -12.89 13.48
CA TYR A 396 -11.97 -12.98 12.94
C TYR A 396 -11.81 -11.83 11.97
N LYS A 397 -10.87 -10.93 12.26
CA LYS A 397 -10.45 -9.88 11.35
C LYS A 397 -9.93 -10.60 10.10
N TRP A 398 -10.55 -10.35 8.95
CA TRP A 398 -10.07 -10.85 7.66
C TRP A 398 -8.63 -10.36 7.49
N ASP A 399 -7.71 -11.28 7.21
CA ASP A 399 -6.33 -10.91 6.94
C ASP A 399 -6.27 -10.33 5.52
N SER A 400 -5.76 -9.11 5.38
CA SER A 400 -5.48 -8.49 4.08
C SER A 400 -4.59 -9.39 3.21
N LYS A 401 -3.77 -10.25 3.83
CA LYS A 401 -2.89 -11.20 3.14
C LYS A 401 -3.66 -12.19 2.25
N SER A 402 -4.82 -12.69 2.71
CA SER A 402 -5.60 -13.68 1.97
C SER A 402 -6.22 -13.12 0.69
N TYR A 403 -6.56 -11.83 0.67
CA TYR A 403 -7.05 -11.14 -0.52
C TYR A 403 -5.98 -11.03 -1.60
N GLY A 404 -4.72 -10.74 -1.22
CA GLY A 404 -3.60 -10.69 -2.16
C GLY A 404 -3.31 -12.05 -2.81
N ILE A 405 -3.33 -13.14 -2.03
CA ILE A 405 -3.13 -14.49 -2.55
C ILE A 405 -4.25 -14.88 -3.52
N GLY A 406 -5.51 -14.69 -3.13
CA GLY A 406 -6.65 -15.00 -3.99
C GLY A 406 -6.61 -14.20 -5.31
N ALA A 407 -6.27 -12.91 -5.24
CA ALA A 407 -6.13 -12.07 -6.42
C ALA A 407 -5.00 -12.53 -7.36
N GLN A 408 -3.83 -12.92 -6.83
CA GLN A 408 -2.73 -13.45 -7.64
C GLN A 408 -3.09 -14.77 -8.33
N ILE A 409 -3.82 -15.66 -7.64
CA ILE A 409 -4.33 -16.91 -8.25
C ILE A 409 -5.27 -16.58 -9.41
N LEU A 410 -6.24 -15.69 -9.22
CA LEU A 410 -7.19 -15.30 -10.28
C LEU A 410 -6.49 -14.66 -11.48
N ALA A 411 -5.55 -13.76 -11.24
CA ALA A 411 -4.74 -13.14 -12.30
C ALA A 411 -3.90 -14.19 -13.05
N GLY A 412 -3.28 -15.13 -12.34
CA GLY A 412 -2.53 -16.25 -12.94
C GLY A 412 -3.40 -17.19 -13.78
N LEU A 413 -4.69 -17.32 -13.43
CA LEU A 413 -5.70 -18.04 -14.20
C LEU A 413 -6.30 -17.23 -15.35
N ASN A 414 -5.78 -16.03 -15.62
CA ASN A 414 -6.24 -15.11 -16.68
C ASN A 414 -7.70 -14.64 -16.49
N VAL A 415 -8.16 -14.54 -15.25
CA VAL A 415 -9.42 -13.87 -14.91
C VAL A 415 -9.20 -12.37 -14.98
N GLY A 416 -10.12 -11.64 -15.61
CA GLY A 416 -10.13 -10.17 -15.62
C GLY A 416 -11.41 -9.64 -15.00
N LYS A 417 -12.56 -9.99 -15.57
CA LYS A 417 -13.88 -9.64 -15.03
C LYS A 417 -14.42 -10.76 -14.16
N LEU A 418 -14.70 -10.48 -12.89
CA LEU A 418 -15.23 -11.47 -11.96
C LEU A 418 -16.59 -11.09 -11.38
N ARG A 419 -17.50 -12.08 -11.32
CA ARG A 419 -18.72 -12.04 -10.53
C ARG A 419 -18.51 -12.88 -9.27
N VAL A 420 -18.61 -12.27 -8.09
CA VAL A 420 -18.28 -12.95 -6.83
C VAL A 420 -19.51 -13.68 -6.27
N LEU A 421 -19.37 -14.97 -5.98
CA LEU A 421 -20.31 -15.73 -5.14
C LEU A 421 -20.11 -15.34 -3.67
N GLY A 422 -20.87 -14.35 -3.20
CA GLY A 422 -20.72 -13.78 -1.87
C GLY A 422 -21.52 -12.50 -1.68
N GLN A 423 -21.40 -11.91 -0.49
CA GLN A 423 -22.06 -10.64 -0.18
C GLN A 423 -21.25 -9.47 -0.74
N PRO A 424 -21.92 -8.36 -1.13
CA PRO A 424 -21.25 -7.13 -1.52
C PRO A 424 -20.26 -6.66 -0.44
N SER A 425 -19.00 -6.50 -0.83
CA SER A 425 -17.94 -5.96 0.02
C SER A 425 -17.09 -4.96 -0.76
N ALA A 426 -16.50 -4.01 -0.03
CA ALA A 426 -15.54 -3.08 -0.63
C ALA A 426 -14.21 -3.84 -0.86
N PHE A 427 -13.99 -4.31 -2.08
CA PHE A 427 -12.69 -4.86 -2.45
C PHE A 427 -11.73 -3.73 -2.85
N THR A 428 -10.82 -3.37 -1.95
CA THR A 428 -9.73 -2.44 -2.26
C THR A 428 -8.52 -3.22 -2.81
N GLY A 429 -7.89 -2.73 -3.88
CA GLY A 429 -6.63 -3.27 -4.40
C GLY A 429 -6.73 -4.33 -5.51
N LEU A 430 -7.93 -4.78 -5.90
CA LEU A 430 -8.10 -5.74 -7.01
C LEU A 430 -7.72 -5.17 -8.39
N THR A 431 -7.92 -3.87 -8.59
CA THR A 431 -7.44 -3.13 -9.77
C THR A 431 -5.91 -3.20 -9.91
N GLY A 432 -5.20 -3.43 -8.81
CA GLY A 432 -3.80 -3.82 -8.75
C GLY A 432 -3.49 -4.99 -9.69
N PHE A 433 -4.30 -6.04 -9.62
CA PHE A 433 -4.08 -7.33 -10.28
C PHE A 433 -4.72 -7.43 -11.66
N GLY A 434 -5.26 -6.33 -12.20
CA GLY A 434 -6.04 -6.36 -13.44
C GLY A 434 -7.42 -7.02 -13.26
N LEU A 435 -7.92 -7.09 -12.03
CA LEU A 435 -9.20 -7.70 -11.68
C LEU A 435 -10.28 -6.63 -11.51
N GLU A 436 -11.41 -6.82 -12.19
CA GLU A 436 -12.60 -5.96 -12.15
C GLU A 436 -13.78 -6.76 -11.59
N VAL A 437 -14.36 -6.29 -10.49
CA VAL A 437 -15.58 -6.89 -9.92
C VAL A 437 -16.79 -6.31 -10.64
N VAL A 438 -17.44 -7.13 -11.47
CA VAL A 438 -18.61 -6.73 -12.26
C VAL A 438 -19.95 -7.00 -11.55
N GLY A 439 -19.93 -7.75 -10.44
CA GLY A 439 -21.11 -7.97 -9.63
C GLY A 439 -20.93 -9.03 -8.54
N PHE A 440 -21.99 -9.22 -7.77
CA PHE A 440 -22.10 -10.20 -6.70
C PHE A 440 -23.31 -11.10 -6.93
N GLU A 441 -23.23 -12.33 -6.46
CA GLU A 441 -24.33 -13.28 -6.41
C GLU A 441 -24.42 -13.89 -5.00
N GLU A 442 -25.54 -13.63 -4.33
CA GLU A 442 -25.82 -14.15 -3.00
C GLU A 442 -26.48 -15.54 -3.09
N ALA A 443 -26.24 -16.38 -2.09
CA ALA A 443 -26.87 -17.69 -2.04
C ALA A 443 -28.38 -17.54 -1.81
N GLU A 444 -29.20 -18.32 -2.52
CA GLU A 444 -30.62 -18.42 -2.21
C GLU A 444 -30.79 -18.99 -0.79
N ASN A 445 -31.27 -18.15 0.13
CA ASN A 445 -31.67 -18.56 1.47
C ASN A 445 -32.82 -19.56 1.34
N LYS A 446 -32.60 -20.80 1.80
CA LYS A 446 -33.67 -21.73 2.13
C LYS A 446 -33.79 -21.85 3.63
#